data_AF-A0A6I2GGC8-F1
#
_entry.id   AF-A0A6I2GGC8-F1
#
_cell.length_a   1.000
_cell.length_b   1.000
_cell.length_c   1.000
_cell.angle_alpha   90.00
_cell.angle_beta   90.00
_cell.angle_gamma   90.00
#
_symmetry.space_group_name_H-M   'P 1'
#
loop_
_entity.id
_entity.type
_entity.pdbx_description
1 polymer ?
#
loop_
_entity_poly.entity_id
_entity_poly.type
_entity_poly.pdbx_seq_one_letter_code
_entity_poly.pdbx_strand_id
1 'polypeptide(L)'
;MSFSCLEAYDLIRFAEVFETRLAGAEEQLSGKRGLVREKEWMGAALELVRLERIPAPGMLERVRDLPELDEVREEFGAELLNVWVDALEKLHAGITFSAGSRSPVIDALFPHLKFPQLRRASREAVTEYAALYERRLKSSYVTRLLAQDELALVRPVLDQVAAAYVQWLACYNPAPLPEDEAAPLREGLITLGRRLDIAVRQARLLAEAALTPVRDAFDASGLGIKPKRRPGRGGGPLELDAVHADDVEAGAAVGEDAAAEAQGEPPLEEGHEPPEEEGGAASAAEAEAVAEPVSEPVPEPSAPVEEEAAPTPKAARRRKKAAKPAEGAGD
;
A
#
# COMPACT_ATOMS: atom_id res chain seq x y z
N MET A 1 -22.89 -14.06 -21.54
CA MET A 1 -23.11 -13.61 -20.14
C MET A 1 -22.29 -12.34 -19.90
N SER A 2 -22.85 -11.33 -19.22
CA SER A 2 -22.20 -10.03 -19.01
C SER A 2 -21.24 -10.08 -17.81
N PHE A 3 -19.95 -9.91 -18.08
CA PHE A 3 -18.90 -9.73 -17.08
C PHE A 3 -19.17 -8.45 -16.26
N SER A 4 -19.29 -8.58 -14.93
CA SER A 4 -19.64 -7.47 -14.02
C SER A 4 -18.43 -6.67 -13.52
N CYS A 5 -18.65 -5.47 -12.98
CA CYS A 5 -17.58 -4.63 -12.41
C CYS A 5 -16.88 -5.31 -11.21
N LEU A 6 -17.65 -6.00 -10.37
CA LEU A 6 -17.12 -6.71 -9.21
C LEU A 6 -16.27 -7.91 -9.63
N GLU A 7 -16.72 -8.70 -10.62
CA GLU A 7 -15.92 -9.79 -11.18
C GLU A 7 -14.63 -9.28 -11.84
N ALA A 8 -14.69 -8.13 -12.52
CA ALA A 8 -13.54 -7.48 -13.09
C ALA A 8 -12.52 -7.05 -12.01
N TYR A 9 -13.01 -6.47 -10.92
CA TYR A 9 -12.19 -6.12 -9.77
C TYR A 9 -11.53 -7.37 -9.16
N ASP A 10 -12.31 -8.41 -8.85
CA ASP A 10 -11.80 -9.63 -8.22
C ASP A 10 -10.75 -10.31 -9.11
N LEU A 11 -10.91 -10.25 -10.43
CA LEU A 11 -9.95 -10.78 -11.37
C LEU A 11 -8.65 -9.97 -11.44
N ILE A 12 -8.73 -8.63 -11.34
CA ILE A 12 -7.54 -7.78 -11.23
C ILE A 12 -6.75 -8.15 -9.97
N ARG A 13 -7.43 -8.33 -8.83
CA ARG A 13 -6.81 -8.76 -7.56
C ARG A 13 -6.23 -10.17 -7.66
N PHE A 14 -6.94 -11.08 -8.31
CA PHE A 14 -6.41 -12.41 -8.57
C PHE A 14 -5.14 -12.37 -9.42
N ALA A 15 -5.14 -11.58 -10.51
CA ALA A 15 -4.01 -11.46 -11.41
C ALA A 15 -2.76 -10.92 -10.70
N GLU A 16 -2.94 -10.05 -9.69
CA GLU A 16 -1.86 -9.57 -8.83
C GLU A 16 -1.17 -10.69 -8.07
N VAL A 17 -1.95 -11.49 -7.35
CA VAL A 17 -1.42 -12.65 -6.61
C VAL A 17 -0.86 -13.68 -7.60
N PHE A 18 -1.51 -13.89 -8.73
CA PHE A 18 -1.08 -14.84 -9.76
C PHE A 18 0.27 -14.46 -10.36
N GLU A 19 0.53 -13.17 -10.62
CA GLU A 19 1.84 -12.71 -11.07
C GLU A 19 2.94 -13.05 -10.07
N THR A 20 2.70 -12.83 -8.77
CA THR A 20 3.71 -13.16 -7.74
C THR A 20 4.02 -14.65 -7.70
N ARG A 21 3.02 -15.50 -7.93
CA ARG A 21 3.21 -16.96 -8.02
C ARG A 21 3.96 -17.37 -9.29
N LEU A 22 3.66 -16.75 -10.42
CA LEU A 22 4.40 -16.97 -11.67
C LEU A 22 5.87 -16.58 -11.52
N ALA A 23 6.16 -15.42 -10.92
CA ALA A 23 7.52 -14.97 -10.66
C ALA A 23 8.27 -15.94 -9.72
N GLY A 24 7.62 -16.44 -8.67
CA GLY A 24 8.22 -17.46 -7.80
C GLY A 24 8.47 -18.79 -8.52
N ALA A 25 7.56 -19.22 -9.38
CA ALA A 25 7.75 -20.43 -10.19
C ALA A 25 8.85 -20.28 -11.25
N GLU A 26 8.97 -19.09 -11.85
CA GLU A 26 10.06 -18.73 -12.76
C GLU A 26 11.41 -18.81 -12.04
N GLU A 27 11.52 -18.21 -10.85
CA GLU A 27 12.74 -18.27 -10.05
C GLU A 27 13.13 -19.73 -9.75
N GLN A 28 12.19 -20.57 -9.34
CA GLN A 28 12.41 -21.99 -9.10
C GLN A 28 12.84 -22.76 -10.36
N LEU A 29 12.29 -22.43 -11.52
CA LEU A 29 12.64 -23.04 -12.80
C LEU A 29 14.01 -22.58 -13.29
N SER A 30 14.35 -21.31 -13.06
CA SER A 30 15.62 -20.70 -13.47
C SER A 30 16.84 -21.42 -12.86
N GLY A 31 16.72 -21.87 -11.60
CA GLY A 31 17.74 -22.62 -10.87
C GLY A 31 17.99 -24.04 -11.40
N LYS A 32 17.15 -24.56 -12.31
CA LYS A 32 17.30 -25.90 -12.87
C LYS A 32 18.19 -25.90 -14.10
N ARG A 33 19.02 -26.93 -14.22
CA ARG A 33 19.89 -27.13 -15.40
C ARG A 33 19.05 -27.59 -16.59
N GLY A 34 19.34 -27.03 -17.77
CA GLY A 34 18.57 -27.31 -18.98
C GLY A 34 17.23 -26.55 -19.02
N LEU A 35 16.24 -27.15 -19.69
CA LEU A 35 14.86 -26.64 -19.77
C LEU A 35 14.71 -25.27 -20.45
N VAL A 36 15.42 -25.04 -21.55
CA VAL A 36 15.45 -23.74 -22.24
C VAL A 36 14.04 -23.35 -22.71
N ARG A 37 13.30 -24.27 -23.33
CA ARG A 37 11.95 -24.01 -23.84
C ARG A 37 10.94 -23.74 -22.73
N GLU A 38 11.04 -24.49 -21.64
CA GLU A 38 10.15 -24.33 -20.49
C GLU A 38 10.40 -22.98 -19.80
N LYS A 39 11.66 -22.54 -19.71
CA LYS A 39 12.00 -21.20 -19.23
C LYS A 39 11.44 -20.11 -20.13
N GLU A 40 11.52 -20.29 -21.46
CA GLU A 40 10.90 -19.37 -22.42
C GLU A 40 9.37 -19.31 -22.26
N TRP A 41 8.70 -20.44 -22.08
CA TRP A 41 7.25 -20.49 -21.84
C TRP A 41 6.85 -19.82 -20.52
N MET A 42 7.61 -20.04 -19.46
CA MET A 42 7.37 -19.40 -18.17
C MET A 42 7.57 -17.87 -18.25
N GLY A 43 8.64 -17.43 -18.93
CA GLY A 43 8.87 -16.01 -19.20
C GLY A 43 7.71 -15.39 -20.00
N ALA A 44 7.27 -16.05 -21.06
CA ALA A 44 6.12 -15.60 -21.86
C ALA A 44 4.82 -15.54 -21.04
N ALA A 45 4.58 -16.51 -20.14
CA ALA A 45 3.43 -16.50 -19.25
C ALA A 45 3.44 -15.27 -18.33
N LEU A 46 4.60 -14.95 -17.76
CA LEU A 46 4.78 -13.80 -16.87
C LEU A 46 4.64 -12.47 -17.62
N GLU A 47 5.23 -12.36 -18.81
CA GLU A 47 5.12 -11.18 -19.67
C GLU A 47 3.66 -10.89 -20.07
N LEU A 48 2.89 -11.91 -20.44
CA LEU A 48 1.46 -11.77 -20.78
C LEU A 48 0.67 -11.13 -19.64
N VAL A 49 0.83 -11.63 -18.41
CA VAL A 49 0.10 -11.11 -17.25
C VAL A 49 0.58 -9.70 -16.91
N ARG A 50 1.90 -9.44 -16.93
CA ARG A 50 2.48 -8.13 -16.62
C ARG A 50 1.97 -7.05 -17.57
N LEU A 51 2.03 -7.30 -18.88
CA LEU A 51 1.61 -6.34 -19.90
C LEU A 51 0.15 -5.90 -19.69
N GLU A 52 -0.72 -6.87 -19.39
CA GLU A 52 -2.14 -6.64 -19.19
C GLU A 52 -2.45 -6.00 -17.82
N ARG A 53 -1.58 -6.18 -16.82
CA ARG A 53 -1.72 -5.56 -15.49
C ARG A 53 -1.26 -4.11 -15.40
N ILE A 54 -0.39 -3.62 -16.30
CA ILE A 54 0.11 -2.23 -16.28
C ILE A 54 -0.98 -1.17 -16.02
N PRO A 55 -2.15 -1.18 -16.70
CA PRO A 55 -3.18 -0.16 -16.47
C PRO A 55 -4.01 -0.37 -15.19
N ALA A 56 -3.86 -1.49 -14.48
CA ALA A 56 -4.74 -1.88 -13.38
C ALA A 56 -4.71 -0.92 -12.18
N PRO A 57 -3.55 -0.48 -11.64
CA PRO A 57 -3.52 0.42 -10.50
C PRO A 57 -4.27 1.73 -10.78
N GLY A 58 -3.99 2.37 -11.92
CA GLY A 58 -4.67 3.61 -12.32
C GLY A 58 -6.15 3.41 -12.71
N MET A 59 -6.57 2.20 -13.06
CA MET A 59 -8.00 1.89 -13.20
C MET A 59 -8.66 1.78 -11.82
N LEU A 60 -8.07 1.00 -10.90
CA LEU A 60 -8.58 0.77 -9.54
C LEU A 60 -8.76 2.07 -8.75
N GLU A 61 -7.82 3.01 -8.88
CA GLU A 61 -7.92 4.33 -8.25
C GLU A 61 -9.13 5.14 -8.73
N ARG A 62 -9.49 5.03 -10.03
CA ARG A 62 -10.60 5.80 -10.62
C ARG A 62 -11.96 5.17 -10.40
N VAL A 63 -12.03 3.86 -10.26
CA VAL A 63 -13.30 3.12 -10.12
C VAL A 63 -13.76 2.97 -8.68
N ARG A 64 -12.93 3.30 -7.68
CA ARG A 64 -13.23 3.11 -6.24
C ARG A 64 -14.54 3.75 -5.77
N ASP A 65 -14.97 4.82 -6.45
CA ASP A 65 -16.16 5.60 -6.13
C ASP A 65 -17.41 5.06 -6.84
N LEU A 66 -17.27 4.01 -7.67
CA LEU A 66 -18.41 3.33 -8.30
C LEU A 66 -19.25 2.59 -7.25
N PRO A 67 -20.59 2.72 -7.30
CA PRO A 67 -21.48 2.06 -6.34
C PRO A 67 -21.44 0.52 -6.45
N GLU A 68 -21.11 -0.04 -7.62
CA GLU A 68 -20.98 -1.48 -7.80
C GLU A 68 -19.81 -2.10 -7.02
N LEU A 69 -18.88 -1.28 -6.53
CA LEU A 69 -17.72 -1.69 -5.74
C LEU A 69 -17.89 -1.43 -4.23
N ASP A 70 -19.12 -1.14 -3.78
CA ASP A 70 -19.43 -0.96 -2.36
C ASP A 70 -18.95 -2.14 -1.49
N GLU A 71 -19.10 -3.38 -1.99
CA GLU A 71 -18.70 -4.61 -1.29
C GLU A 71 -17.19 -4.73 -1.03
N VAL A 72 -16.38 -4.04 -1.82
CA VAL A 72 -14.90 -4.08 -1.74
C VAL A 72 -14.30 -2.78 -1.24
N ARG A 73 -15.14 -1.85 -0.77
CA ARG A 73 -14.72 -0.58 -0.21
C ARG A 73 -13.78 -0.74 0.98
N GLU A 74 -14.03 -1.72 1.84
CA GLU A 74 -13.13 -2.02 2.97
C GLU A 74 -11.75 -2.50 2.50
N GLU A 75 -11.67 -3.20 1.36
CA GLU A 75 -10.38 -3.62 0.78
C GLU A 75 -9.58 -2.40 0.29
N PHE A 76 -10.22 -1.47 -0.43
CA PHE A 76 -9.61 -0.19 -0.80
C PHE A 76 -9.20 0.65 0.41
N GLY A 77 -10.05 0.69 1.45
CA GLY A 77 -9.78 1.36 2.71
C GLY A 77 -8.55 0.80 3.41
N ALA A 78 -8.37 -0.53 3.43
CA ALA A 78 -7.20 -1.17 4.03
C ALA A 78 -5.90 -0.82 3.28
N GLU A 79 -5.93 -0.73 1.95
CA GLU A 79 -4.76 -0.32 1.15
C GLU A 79 -4.38 1.13 1.40
N LEU A 80 -5.36 2.04 1.38
CA LEU A 80 -5.13 3.46 1.66
C LEU A 80 -4.71 3.70 3.11
N LEU A 81 -5.17 2.87 4.05
CA LEU A 81 -4.71 2.87 5.43
C LEU A 81 -3.21 2.54 5.49
N ASN A 82 -2.77 1.51 4.77
CA ASN A 82 -1.35 1.17 4.69
C ASN A 82 -0.53 2.34 4.13
N VAL A 83 -0.99 3.01 3.06
CA VAL A 83 -0.30 4.20 2.51
C VAL A 83 -0.18 5.32 3.54
N TRP A 84 -1.24 5.57 4.32
CA TRP A 84 -1.18 6.57 5.37
C TRP A 84 -0.24 6.18 6.52
N VAL A 85 -0.25 4.92 6.94
CA VAL A 85 0.69 4.41 7.96
C VAL A 85 2.14 4.45 7.45
N ASP A 86 2.39 4.09 6.20
CA ASP A 86 3.71 4.20 5.56
C ASP A 86 4.21 5.65 5.55
N ALA A 87 3.31 6.61 5.29
CA ALA A 87 3.64 8.04 5.36
C ALA A 87 4.00 8.48 6.79
N LEU A 88 3.30 7.96 7.81
CA LEU A 88 3.62 8.22 9.23
C LEU A 88 4.96 7.58 9.63
N GLU A 89 5.24 6.36 9.19
CA GLU A 89 6.52 5.67 9.39
C GLU A 89 7.67 6.44 8.73
N LYS A 90 7.45 6.91 7.49
CA LYS A 90 8.40 7.76 6.76
C LYS A 90 8.64 9.09 7.46
N LEU A 91 7.59 9.71 8.02
CA LEU A 91 7.70 10.92 8.83
C LEU A 91 8.56 10.69 10.07
N HIS A 92 8.28 9.62 10.82
CA HIS A 92 9.07 9.24 11.99
C HIS A 92 10.54 8.99 11.63
N ALA A 93 10.80 8.25 10.55
CA ALA A 93 12.15 7.98 10.05
C ALA A 93 12.85 9.27 9.61
N GLY A 94 12.16 10.18 8.93
CA GLY A 94 12.69 11.48 8.51
C GLY A 94 13.09 12.37 9.68
N ILE A 95 12.26 12.44 10.73
CA ILE A 95 12.61 13.20 11.95
C ILE A 95 13.81 12.55 12.65
N THR A 96 13.82 11.22 12.75
CA THR A 96 14.93 10.46 13.36
C THR A 96 16.25 10.73 12.63
N PHE A 97 16.21 10.77 11.29
CA PHE A 97 17.37 11.06 10.47
C PHE A 97 17.86 12.50 10.63
N SER A 98 16.94 13.47 10.63
CA SER A 98 17.27 14.90 10.70
C SER A 98 17.70 15.39 12.09
N ALA A 99 17.02 14.95 13.14
CA ALA A 99 17.13 15.52 14.49
C ALA A 99 17.44 14.46 15.58
N GLY A 100 17.72 13.22 15.17
CA GLY A 100 18.03 12.10 16.07
C GLY A 100 16.79 11.38 16.61
N SER A 101 17.00 10.15 17.09
CA SER A 101 15.95 9.26 17.60
C SER A 101 15.30 9.71 18.91
N ARG A 102 15.95 10.63 19.63
CA ARG A 102 15.43 11.25 20.86
C ARG A 102 14.96 12.68 20.63
N SER A 103 14.60 13.01 19.38
CA SER A 103 14.07 14.33 19.07
C SER A 103 12.79 14.59 19.86
N PRO A 104 12.65 15.73 20.55
CA PRO A 104 11.43 16.06 21.29
C PRO A 104 10.18 16.12 20.40
N VAL A 105 10.34 16.27 19.08
CA VAL A 105 9.24 16.21 18.11
C VAL A 105 8.67 14.79 18.01
N ILE A 106 9.52 13.77 18.10
CA ILE A 106 9.09 12.37 18.05
C ILE A 106 8.21 12.07 19.26
N ASP A 107 8.68 12.41 20.46
CA ASP A 107 7.92 12.18 21.70
C ASP A 107 6.59 12.95 21.70
N ALA A 108 6.59 14.17 21.13
CA ALA A 108 5.39 15.00 21.05
C ALA A 108 4.35 14.48 20.04
N LEU A 109 4.78 13.97 18.88
CA LEU A 109 3.88 13.47 17.83
C LEU A 109 3.47 12.00 18.05
N PHE A 110 4.41 11.19 18.52
CA PHE A 110 4.34 9.72 18.57
C PHE A 110 4.58 9.13 19.98
N PRO A 111 3.88 9.60 21.04
CA PRO A 111 4.14 9.17 22.43
C PRO A 111 3.90 7.67 22.68
N HIS A 112 3.07 7.01 21.87
CA HIS A 112 2.75 5.58 21.99
C HIS A 112 2.87 4.90 20.61
N LEU A 113 4.07 4.93 20.04
CA LEU A 113 4.35 4.46 18.68
C LEU A 113 3.98 2.98 18.48
N LYS A 114 2.96 2.73 17.66
CA LYS A 114 2.40 1.40 17.38
C LYS A 114 1.86 1.31 15.94
N PHE A 115 2.69 1.63 14.95
CA PHE A 115 2.30 1.61 13.54
C PHE A 115 1.77 0.25 13.04
N PRO A 116 2.37 -0.91 13.40
CA PRO A 116 1.83 -2.21 12.98
C PRO A 116 0.42 -2.48 13.52
N GLN A 117 0.09 -1.98 14.71
CA GLN A 117 -1.25 -2.11 15.29
C GLN A 117 -2.25 -1.20 14.56
N LEU A 118 -1.83 -0.01 14.15
CA LEU A 118 -2.68 0.95 13.42
C LEU A 118 -3.16 0.39 12.07
N ARG A 119 -2.33 -0.42 11.38
CA ARG A 119 -2.71 -1.09 10.12
C ARG A 119 -3.85 -2.09 10.26
N ARG A 120 -4.12 -2.57 11.48
CA ARG A 120 -5.17 -3.55 11.80
C ARG A 120 -6.25 -2.97 12.70
N ALA A 121 -6.17 -1.68 13.00
CA ALA A 121 -7.09 -1.01 13.90
C ALA A 121 -8.45 -0.82 13.21
N SER A 122 -9.50 -0.70 14.04
CA SER A 122 -10.81 -0.31 13.53
C SER A 122 -10.78 1.10 12.96
N ARG A 123 -11.71 1.40 12.05
CA ARG A 123 -11.89 2.75 11.49
C ARG A 123 -11.99 3.82 12.58
N GLU A 124 -12.76 3.55 13.63
CA GLU A 124 -12.93 4.46 14.77
C GLU A 124 -11.60 4.78 15.45
N ALA A 125 -10.81 3.74 15.77
CA ALA A 125 -9.50 3.90 16.39
C ALA A 125 -8.51 4.67 15.48
N VAL A 126 -8.56 4.42 14.17
CA VAL A 126 -7.77 5.18 13.18
C VAL A 126 -8.16 6.66 13.18
N THR A 127 -9.46 6.97 13.13
CA THR A 127 -9.94 8.36 13.12
C THR A 127 -9.61 9.09 14.42
N GLU A 128 -9.70 8.41 15.57
CA GLU A 128 -9.30 8.97 16.87
C GLU A 128 -7.80 9.27 16.89
N TYR A 129 -6.97 8.32 16.46
CA TYR A 129 -5.53 8.52 16.36
C TYR A 129 -5.19 9.71 15.46
N ALA A 130 -5.82 9.80 14.28
CA ALA A 130 -5.59 10.90 13.35
C ALA A 130 -5.98 12.26 13.94
N ALA A 131 -7.11 12.34 14.65
CA ALA A 131 -7.54 13.56 15.33
C ALA A 131 -6.55 14.00 16.43
N LEU A 132 -6.06 13.04 17.23
CA LEU A 132 -5.03 13.30 18.24
C LEU A 132 -3.70 13.73 17.61
N TYR A 133 -3.29 13.07 16.53
CA TYR A 133 -2.11 13.42 15.76
C TYR A 133 -2.21 14.85 15.20
N GLU A 134 -3.31 15.20 14.55
CA GLU A 134 -3.54 16.57 14.04
C GLU A 134 -3.51 17.61 15.15
N ARG A 135 -4.12 17.31 16.31
CA ARG A 135 -4.11 18.21 17.47
C ARG A 135 -2.69 18.45 17.98
N ARG A 136 -1.85 17.41 18.04
CA ARG A 136 -0.44 17.51 18.43
C ARG A 136 0.36 18.30 17.39
N LEU A 137 0.14 18.04 16.11
CA LEU A 137 0.79 18.75 15.00
C LEU A 137 0.50 20.26 15.03
N LYS A 138 -0.74 20.64 15.34
CA LYS A 138 -1.21 22.04 15.47
C LYS A 138 -0.81 22.69 16.81
N SER A 139 -0.19 21.95 17.73
CA SER A 139 0.23 22.52 19.01
C SER A 139 1.38 23.51 18.81
N SER A 140 1.33 24.65 19.51
CA SER A 140 2.36 25.70 19.39
C SER A 140 3.77 25.21 19.73
N TYR A 141 3.90 24.11 20.50
CA TYR A 141 5.18 23.48 20.79
C TYR A 141 5.75 22.78 19.56
N VAL A 142 4.98 21.87 18.96
CA VAL A 142 5.40 21.10 17.77
C VAL A 142 5.60 22.03 16.57
N THR A 143 4.72 23.01 16.35
CA THR A 143 4.87 23.98 15.26
C THR A 143 6.19 24.76 15.36
N ARG A 144 6.63 25.12 16.57
CA ARG A 144 7.92 25.81 16.77
C ARG A 144 9.11 24.91 16.47
N LEU A 145 9.04 23.63 16.84
CA LEU A 145 10.10 22.67 16.54
C LEU A 145 10.19 22.38 15.03
N LEU A 146 9.06 22.17 14.35
CA LEU A 146 9.02 21.94 12.89
C LEU A 146 9.46 23.16 12.05
N ALA A 147 9.46 24.36 12.65
CA ALA A 147 9.95 25.57 12.01
C ALA A 147 11.49 25.62 11.93
N GLN A 148 12.20 24.78 12.69
CA GLN A 148 13.66 24.68 12.65
C GLN A 148 14.14 24.15 11.28
N ASP A 149 15.31 24.62 10.84
CA ASP A 149 15.86 24.27 9.52
C ASP A 149 16.28 22.80 9.42
N GLU A 150 16.67 22.18 10.54
CA GLU A 150 17.02 20.75 10.63
C GLU A 150 15.86 19.85 10.16
N LEU A 151 14.62 20.29 10.35
CA LEU A 151 13.40 19.58 9.99
C LEU A 151 12.78 20.07 8.67
N ALA A 152 13.47 20.93 7.91
CA ALA A 152 12.99 21.42 6.62
C ALA A 152 12.69 20.27 5.63
N LEU A 153 13.51 19.21 5.65
CA LEU A 153 13.34 18.02 4.80
C LEU A 153 12.08 17.20 5.13
N VAL A 154 11.53 17.37 6.33
CA VAL A 154 10.37 16.61 6.82
C VAL A 154 9.04 17.26 6.40
N ARG A 155 9.04 18.56 6.08
CA ARG A 155 7.81 19.31 5.75
C ARG A 155 7.01 18.71 4.59
N PRO A 156 7.61 18.29 3.46
CA PRO A 156 6.85 17.64 2.38
C PRO A 156 6.23 16.30 2.80
N VAL A 157 6.79 15.63 3.81
CA VAL A 157 6.25 14.36 4.33
C VAL A 157 5.03 14.61 5.22
N LEU A 158 4.96 15.74 5.92
CA LEU A 158 3.75 16.14 6.65
C LEU A 158 2.55 16.33 5.69
N ASP A 159 2.81 16.94 4.54
CA ASP A 159 1.79 17.11 3.49
C ASP A 159 1.36 15.74 2.91
N GLN A 160 2.31 14.81 2.75
CA GLN A 160 2.01 13.42 2.33
C GLN A 160 1.12 12.70 3.35
N VAL A 161 1.42 12.83 4.65
CA VAL A 161 0.59 12.23 5.71
C VAL A 161 -0.83 12.80 5.68
N ALA A 162 -0.97 14.12 5.55
CA ALA A 162 -2.28 14.77 5.47
C ALA A 162 -3.05 14.32 4.21
N ALA A 163 -2.40 14.30 3.05
CA ALA A 163 -3.02 13.87 1.79
C ALA A 163 -3.47 12.41 1.83
N ALA A 164 -2.63 11.50 2.36
CA ALA A 164 -2.96 10.08 2.48
C ALA A 164 -4.15 9.85 3.43
N TYR A 165 -4.24 10.60 4.54
CA TYR A 165 -5.38 10.52 5.46
C TYR A 165 -6.68 10.97 4.79
N VAL A 166 -6.64 12.09 4.06
CA VAL A 166 -7.80 12.60 3.30
C VAL A 166 -8.24 11.59 2.24
N GLN A 167 -7.29 10.96 1.55
CA GLN A 167 -7.58 9.93 0.55
C GLN A 167 -8.23 8.70 1.18
N TRP A 168 -7.74 8.24 2.34
CA TRP A 168 -8.34 7.15 3.10
C TRP A 168 -9.77 7.48 3.56
N LEU A 169 -10.00 8.68 4.11
CA LEU A 169 -11.34 9.12 4.50
C LEU A 169 -12.31 9.21 3.32
N ALA A 170 -11.84 9.69 2.16
CA ALA A 170 -12.66 9.84 0.96
C ALA A 170 -13.21 8.49 0.46
N CYS A 171 -12.49 7.38 0.68
CA CYS A 171 -12.96 6.04 0.32
C CYS A 171 -14.31 5.68 0.97
N TYR A 172 -14.56 6.19 2.18
CA TYR A 172 -15.79 5.93 2.93
C TYR A 172 -16.89 6.96 2.72
N ASN A 173 -16.63 7.99 1.92
CA ASN A 173 -17.60 9.01 1.55
C ASN A 173 -17.49 9.27 0.05
N PRO A 174 -17.87 8.28 -0.78
CA PRO A 174 -17.73 8.38 -2.23
C PRO A 174 -18.51 9.59 -2.74
N ALA A 175 -17.86 10.40 -3.56
CA ALA A 175 -18.56 11.47 -4.27
C ALA A 175 -19.54 10.82 -5.26
N PRO A 176 -20.79 11.29 -5.38
CA PRO A 176 -21.71 10.76 -6.37
C PRO A 176 -21.16 11.05 -7.78
N LEU A 177 -20.76 10.01 -8.51
CA LEU A 177 -20.36 10.16 -9.91
C LEU A 177 -21.59 10.35 -10.79
N PRO A 178 -21.61 11.36 -11.68
CA PRO A 178 -22.62 11.44 -12.73
C PRO A 178 -22.47 10.24 -13.66
N GLU A 179 -23.59 9.77 -14.21
CA GLU A 179 -23.62 8.56 -15.04
C GLU A 179 -22.73 8.68 -16.28
N ASP A 180 -22.57 9.90 -16.82
CA ASP A 180 -21.69 10.20 -17.95
C ASP A 180 -20.21 9.91 -17.65
N GLU A 181 -19.78 10.06 -16.39
CA GLU A 181 -18.41 9.75 -15.94
C GLU A 181 -18.28 8.29 -15.47
N ALA A 182 -19.35 7.73 -14.88
CA ALA A 182 -19.35 6.36 -14.38
C ALA A 182 -19.37 5.31 -15.51
N ALA A 183 -20.14 5.54 -16.58
CA ALA A 183 -20.26 4.61 -17.71
C ALA A 183 -18.91 4.21 -18.35
N PRO A 184 -18.01 5.15 -18.74
CA PRO A 184 -16.72 4.78 -19.31
C PRO A 184 -15.79 4.10 -18.30
N LEU A 185 -15.93 4.38 -17.00
CA LEU A 185 -15.17 3.71 -15.95
C LEU A 185 -15.61 2.24 -15.80
N ARG A 186 -16.92 1.97 -15.82
CA ARG A 186 -17.47 0.60 -15.81
C ARG A 186 -17.00 -0.18 -17.04
N GLU A 187 -17.12 0.41 -18.22
CA GLU A 187 -16.68 -0.23 -19.47
C GLU A 187 -15.18 -0.50 -19.47
N GLY A 188 -14.38 0.48 -19.04
CA GLY A 188 -12.92 0.34 -18.92
C GLY A 188 -12.53 -0.77 -17.96
N LEU A 189 -13.17 -0.84 -16.79
CA LEU A 189 -12.93 -1.89 -15.79
C LEU A 189 -13.28 -3.27 -16.33
N ILE A 190 -14.46 -3.42 -16.94
CA ILE A 190 -14.93 -4.67 -17.54
C ILE A 190 -13.99 -5.12 -18.67
N THR A 191 -13.57 -4.19 -19.53
CA THR A 191 -12.66 -4.47 -20.64
C THR A 191 -11.30 -4.94 -20.14
N LEU A 192 -10.75 -4.27 -19.13
CA LEU A 192 -9.50 -4.67 -18.50
C LEU A 192 -9.60 -6.07 -17.89
N GLY A 193 -10.66 -6.34 -17.13
CA GLY A 193 -10.86 -7.66 -16.54
C GLY A 193 -11.00 -8.75 -17.63
N ARG A 194 -11.73 -8.52 -18.72
CA ARG A 194 -11.80 -9.49 -19.83
C ARG A 194 -10.43 -9.79 -20.46
N ARG A 195 -9.60 -8.77 -20.64
CA ARG A 195 -8.23 -8.96 -21.16
C ARG A 195 -7.38 -9.77 -20.19
N LEU A 196 -7.44 -9.45 -18.90
CA LEU A 196 -6.76 -10.20 -17.85
C LEU A 196 -7.24 -11.65 -17.74
N ASP A 197 -8.53 -11.92 -17.97
CA ASP A 197 -9.08 -13.28 -17.91
C ASP A 197 -8.44 -14.17 -18.98
N ILE A 198 -8.33 -13.63 -20.20
CA ILE A 198 -7.67 -14.31 -21.32
C ILE A 198 -6.18 -14.51 -21.01
N ALA A 199 -5.50 -13.46 -20.56
CA ALA A 199 -4.07 -13.50 -20.25
C ALA A 199 -3.74 -14.50 -19.13
N VAL A 200 -4.53 -14.51 -18.05
CA VAL A 200 -4.38 -15.46 -16.94
C VAL A 200 -4.60 -16.90 -17.41
N ARG A 201 -5.61 -17.15 -18.26
CA ARG A 201 -5.86 -18.48 -18.83
C ARG A 201 -4.69 -18.95 -19.71
N GLN A 202 -4.20 -18.09 -20.60
CA GLN A 202 -3.04 -18.39 -21.45
C GLN A 202 -1.78 -18.64 -20.63
N ALA A 203 -1.50 -17.76 -19.66
CA ALA A 203 -0.34 -17.88 -18.78
C ALA A 203 -0.39 -19.14 -17.93
N ARG A 204 -1.58 -19.55 -17.46
CA ARG A 204 -1.75 -20.83 -16.75
C ARG A 204 -1.37 -22.02 -17.61
N LEU A 205 -1.86 -22.09 -18.85
CA LEU A 205 -1.55 -23.18 -19.78
C LEU A 205 -0.05 -23.24 -20.11
N LEU A 206 0.57 -22.07 -20.31
CA LEU A 206 2.02 -21.98 -20.53
C LEU A 206 2.82 -22.42 -19.30
N ALA A 207 2.39 -22.02 -18.10
CA ALA A 207 3.04 -22.43 -16.86
C ALA A 207 2.87 -23.92 -16.58
N GLU A 208 1.71 -24.50 -16.88
CA GLU A 208 1.48 -25.94 -16.79
C GLU A 208 2.41 -26.72 -17.73
N ALA A 209 2.51 -26.29 -18.99
CA ALA A 209 3.44 -26.86 -19.95
C ALA A 209 4.91 -26.72 -19.51
N ALA A 210 5.30 -25.55 -18.99
CA ALA A 210 6.66 -25.27 -18.51
C ALA A 210 7.04 -26.11 -17.28
N LEU A 211 6.09 -26.40 -16.39
CA LEU A 211 6.34 -27.12 -15.16
C LEU A 211 6.12 -28.63 -15.28
N THR A 212 5.60 -29.13 -16.41
CA THR A 212 5.37 -30.57 -16.65
C THR A 212 6.61 -31.45 -16.42
N PRO A 213 7.85 -31.05 -16.80
CA PRO A 213 9.04 -31.86 -16.54
C PRO A 213 9.46 -31.90 -15.06
N VAL A 214 8.85 -31.05 -14.22
CA VAL A 214 9.14 -30.97 -12.80
C VAL A 214 7.97 -31.55 -12.02
N ARG A 215 8.20 -32.71 -11.40
CA ARG A 215 7.20 -33.36 -10.57
C ARG A 215 6.63 -32.40 -9.50
N ASP A 216 5.31 -32.33 -9.43
CA ASP A 216 4.52 -31.60 -8.43
C ASP A 216 4.71 -30.07 -8.39
N ALA A 217 5.49 -29.45 -9.29
CA ALA A 217 5.80 -28.02 -9.20
C ALA A 217 4.64 -27.10 -9.58
N PHE A 218 3.78 -27.51 -10.50
CA PHE A 218 2.60 -26.73 -10.87
C PHE A 218 1.62 -26.60 -9.70
N ASP A 219 1.36 -27.70 -8.99
CA ASP A 219 0.48 -27.69 -7.82
C ASP A 219 1.14 -27.00 -6.63
N ALA A 220 2.43 -27.24 -6.39
CA ALA A 220 3.19 -26.61 -5.29
C ALA A 220 3.31 -25.09 -5.43
N SER A 221 3.32 -24.56 -6.65
CA SER A 221 3.34 -23.12 -6.91
C SER A 221 1.96 -22.44 -6.78
N GLY A 222 0.88 -23.22 -6.63
CA GLY A 222 -0.47 -22.69 -6.50
C GLY A 222 -1.01 -22.02 -7.77
N LEU A 223 -0.43 -22.31 -8.94
CA LEU A 223 -0.84 -21.76 -10.24
C LEU A 223 -2.14 -22.38 -10.76
N GLY A 224 -2.51 -23.57 -10.28
CA GLY A 224 -3.79 -24.21 -10.56
C GLY A 224 -5.01 -23.53 -9.93
N ILE A 225 -4.82 -22.64 -8.94
CA ILE A 225 -5.91 -21.99 -8.21
C ILE A 225 -6.74 -21.11 -9.16
N LYS A 226 -8.05 -21.35 -9.28
CA LYS A 226 -8.96 -20.53 -10.10
C LYS A 226 -9.36 -19.24 -9.36
N PRO A 227 -9.69 -18.14 -10.08
CA PRO A 227 -10.25 -16.95 -9.46
C PRO A 227 -11.49 -17.29 -8.63
N LYS A 228 -11.53 -16.85 -7.38
CA LYS A 228 -12.65 -17.11 -6.47
C LYS A 228 -13.85 -16.27 -6.92
N ARG A 229 -15.02 -16.90 -7.07
CA ARG A 229 -16.28 -16.21 -7.32
C ARG A 229 -16.98 -15.93 -5.99
N ARG A 230 -17.49 -14.71 -5.79
CA ARG A 230 -18.28 -14.37 -4.61
C ARG A 230 -19.64 -15.10 -4.69
N PRO A 231 -20.09 -15.77 -3.62
CA PRO A 231 -21.38 -16.45 -3.61
C PRO A 231 -22.52 -15.42 -3.64
N GLY A 232 -23.42 -15.51 -4.64
CA GLY A 232 -24.68 -14.75 -4.62
C GLY A 232 -25.01 -13.87 -5.83
N ARG A 233 -24.12 -13.68 -6.80
CA ARG A 233 -24.46 -13.01 -8.08
C ARG A 233 -23.95 -13.83 -9.26
N GLY A 234 -24.90 -14.41 -10.00
CA GLY A 234 -24.65 -15.36 -11.07
C GLY A 234 -23.93 -14.76 -12.27
N GLY A 235 -22.62 -14.96 -12.33
CA GLY A 235 -21.95 -15.30 -13.57
C GLY A 235 -21.99 -16.83 -13.70
N GLY A 236 -22.68 -17.37 -14.71
CA GLY A 236 -22.61 -18.79 -15.02
C GLY A 236 -21.18 -19.22 -15.40
N PRO A 237 -20.93 -20.52 -15.64
CA PRO A 237 -19.62 -21.03 -16.01
C PRO A 237 -19.02 -20.17 -17.14
N LEU A 238 -17.70 -19.90 -17.10
CA LEU A 238 -17.01 -19.53 -18.33
C LEU A 238 -17.11 -20.75 -19.24
N GLU A 239 -18.17 -20.78 -20.05
CA GLU A 239 -18.59 -21.89 -20.89
C GLU A 239 -17.62 -22.03 -22.06
N LEU A 240 -16.48 -22.66 -21.79
CA LEU A 240 -15.56 -23.27 -22.74
C LEU A 240 -14.77 -24.44 -22.10
N ASP A 241 -14.89 -24.66 -20.79
CA ASP A 241 -14.36 -25.85 -20.08
C ASP A 241 -15.22 -27.12 -20.32
N ALA A 242 -16.26 -27.07 -21.14
CA ALA A 242 -17.18 -28.20 -21.38
C ALA A 242 -16.64 -29.27 -22.36
N VAL A 243 -15.40 -29.17 -22.85
CA VAL A 243 -14.94 -30.09 -23.91
C VAL A 243 -14.03 -31.22 -23.44
N HIS A 244 -13.55 -31.28 -22.19
CA HIS A 244 -12.62 -32.33 -21.75
C HIS A 244 -12.90 -32.95 -20.36
N ALA A 245 -14.15 -32.90 -19.89
CA ALA A 245 -14.57 -33.69 -18.72
C ALA A 245 -15.59 -34.74 -19.15
N ASP A 246 -15.12 -35.74 -19.89
CA ASP A 246 -15.83 -37.01 -20.07
C ASP A 246 -14.97 -38.14 -19.48
N ASP A 247 -15.65 -39.00 -18.73
CA ASP A 247 -15.25 -40.32 -18.21
C ASP A 247 -14.11 -40.42 -17.18
N VAL A 248 -14.47 -40.34 -15.88
CA VAL A 248 -14.32 -41.49 -14.95
C VAL A 248 -15.47 -41.48 -13.93
N GLU A 249 -16.51 -42.26 -14.20
CA GLU A 249 -17.53 -42.65 -13.24
C GLU A 249 -17.09 -43.94 -12.50
N ALA A 250 -17.30 -43.97 -11.18
CA ALA A 250 -17.37 -45.10 -10.21
C ALA A 250 -16.45 -44.85 -9.00
N GLY A 251 -16.91 -44.80 -7.75
CA GLY A 251 -18.20 -45.04 -7.14
C GLY A 251 -18.04 -45.11 -5.61
N ALA A 252 -19.15 -45.35 -4.92
CA ALA A 252 -19.31 -45.66 -3.50
C ALA A 252 -19.62 -44.48 -2.55
N ALA A 253 -20.93 -44.20 -2.47
CA ALA A 253 -21.60 -43.64 -1.31
C ALA A 253 -21.78 -44.73 -0.23
N VAL A 254 -21.41 -44.40 1.02
CA VAL A 254 -21.90 -44.94 2.30
C VAL A 254 -21.52 -43.85 3.33
N GLY A 255 -22.32 -43.37 4.26
CA GLY A 255 -23.67 -43.63 4.76
C GLY A 255 -23.83 -42.74 5.99
N GLU A 256 -25.04 -42.22 6.21
CA GLU A 256 -25.44 -41.49 7.41
C GLU A 256 -25.21 -42.33 8.68
N ASP A 257 -24.79 -41.70 9.77
CA ASP A 257 -25.44 -41.94 11.05
C ASP A 257 -25.27 -40.76 12.03
N ALA A 258 -26.34 -40.51 12.76
CA ALA A 258 -26.57 -39.38 13.65
C ALA A 258 -26.63 -39.85 15.12
N ALA A 259 -26.13 -39.03 16.06
CA ALA A 259 -26.58 -38.89 17.46
C ALA A 259 -25.49 -38.10 18.23
N ALA A 260 -25.72 -36.88 18.73
CA ALA A 260 -26.56 -36.46 19.85
C ALA A 260 -25.84 -36.49 21.22
N GLU A 261 -25.73 -35.27 21.79
CA GLU A 261 -25.68 -34.85 23.20
C GLU A 261 -24.65 -35.43 24.18
N ALA A 262 -23.91 -34.54 24.86
CA ALA A 262 -24.22 -34.10 26.23
C ALA A 262 -22.96 -33.66 27.02
N GLN A 263 -23.04 -32.43 27.55
CA GLN A 263 -22.67 -32.00 28.91
C GLN A 263 -21.20 -32.09 29.39
N GLY A 264 -20.73 -30.98 29.96
CA GLY A 264 -19.61 -31.00 30.90
C GLY A 264 -18.93 -29.63 31.12
N GLU A 265 -19.62 -28.68 31.74
CA GLU A 265 -18.93 -27.64 32.53
C GLU A 265 -18.21 -28.30 33.72
N PRO A 266 -17.04 -27.78 34.09
CA PRO A 266 -16.80 -27.51 35.51
C PRO A 266 -16.14 -26.13 35.77
N PRO A 267 -16.11 -25.69 37.04
CA PRO A 267 -16.37 -24.31 37.43
C PRO A 267 -15.12 -23.47 37.77
N LEU A 268 -15.38 -22.18 37.96
CA LEU A 268 -14.54 -21.14 38.55
C LEU A 268 -14.28 -21.41 40.05
N GLU A 269 -13.01 -21.32 40.48
CA GLU A 269 -12.55 -20.94 41.84
C GLU A 269 -11.24 -20.16 41.65
N GLU A 270 -11.21 -18.86 41.91
CA GLU A 270 -10.88 -18.19 43.19
C GLU A 270 -9.39 -18.22 43.59
N GLY A 271 -8.75 -17.04 43.46
CA GLY A 271 -8.00 -16.40 44.55
C GLY A 271 -6.61 -16.91 44.91
N HIS A 272 -5.56 -16.30 44.34
CA HIS A 272 -4.37 -15.92 45.12
C HIS A 272 -3.49 -14.87 44.41
N GLU A 273 -3.48 -13.66 44.96
CA GLU A 273 -2.40 -12.66 44.90
C GLU A 273 -2.00 -12.39 46.37
N PRO A 274 -0.81 -11.83 46.66
CA PRO A 274 0.54 -12.06 46.16
C PRO A 274 1.47 -12.43 47.36
N PRO A 275 2.81 -12.37 47.24
CA PRO A 275 3.41 -11.27 47.99
C PRO A 275 4.55 -10.55 47.27
N GLU A 276 4.69 -9.31 47.74
CA GLU A 276 5.74 -8.33 47.54
C GLU A 276 7.12 -8.86 47.97
N GLU A 277 8.15 -8.59 47.17
CA GLU A 277 9.52 -8.42 47.69
C GLU A 277 10.02 -7.03 47.29
N GLU A 278 10.13 -6.17 48.30
CA GLU A 278 10.94 -4.97 48.30
C GLU A 278 12.43 -5.32 48.41
N GLY A 279 13.26 -4.48 47.79
CA GLY A 279 14.52 -4.05 48.42
C GLY A 279 15.81 -4.51 47.74
N GLY A 280 16.61 -3.53 47.28
CA GLY A 280 18.00 -3.77 46.89
C GLY A 280 18.67 -2.60 46.20
N ALA A 281 19.15 -1.64 47.00
CA ALA A 281 19.80 -0.41 46.56
C ALA A 281 21.29 -0.60 46.16
N ALA A 282 21.68 0.20 45.15
CA ALA A 282 22.88 1.03 45.06
C ALA A 282 24.33 0.45 45.01
N SER A 283 25.15 1.23 44.28
CA SER A 283 26.62 1.39 44.33
C SER A 283 27.45 0.55 43.35
N ALA A 284 28.54 0.99 42.73
CA ALA A 284 29.12 2.25 42.22
C ALA A 284 30.56 1.90 41.76
N ALA A 285 31.20 2.81 41.03
CA ALA A 285 32.63 2.91 40.66
C ALA A 285 33.09 2.10 39.43
N GLU A 286 33.57 2.63 38.29
CA GLU A 286 34.40 3.81 37.92
C GLU A 286 35.88 3.45 37.66
N ALA A 287 36.42 3.98 36.54
CA ALA A 287 37.81 4.17 36.07
C ALA A 287 37.87 3.84 34.55
N GLU A 288 37.91 4.76 33.57
CA GLU A 288 38.65 6.01 33.32
C GLU A 288 40.16 5.85 33.02
N ALA A 289 40.56 6.22 31.78
CA ALA A 289 41.84 6.83 31.33
C ALA A 289 41.92 6.74 29.78
N VAL A 290 41.59 7.78 28.99
CA VAL A 290 42.36 9.00 28.63
C VAL A 290 43.60 8.73 27.76
N ALA A 291 43.56 9.17 26.50
CA ALA A 291 44.70 9.81 25.80
C ALA A 291 44.21 10.63 24.58
N GLU A 292 44.81 11.81 24.43
CA GLU A 292 44.35 13.01 23.73
C GLU A 292 45.10 13.23 22.37
N PRO A 293 45.08 14.39 21.67
CA PRO A 293 44.84 14.49 20.22
C PRO A 293 46.06 14.95 19.38
N VAL A 294 45.97 14.87 18.05
CA VAL A 294 46.94 15.50 17.12
C VAL A 294 46.24 16.15 15.91
N SER A 295 46.18 17.49 15.98
CA SER A 295 46.49 18.52 14.96
C SER A 295 45.91 18.48 13.53
N GLU A 296 45.23 19.58 13.19
CA GLU A 296 45.00 20.13 11.83
C GLU A 296 46.30 20.33 11.02
N PRO A 297 46.19 20.54 9.68
CA PRO A 297 46.34 21.93 9.23
C PRO A 297 45.39 22.38 8.10
N VAL A 298 45.13 23.69 8.17
CA VAL A 298 44.52 24.66 7.24
C VAL A 298 45.04 24.56 5.79
N PRO A 299 44.22 24.91 4.77
CA PRO A 299 44.58 26.07 3.94
C PRO A 299 43.39 26.94 3.45
N GLU A 300 43.53 28.26 3.62
CA GLU A 300 43.08 29.32 2.70
C GLU A 300 44.37 30.06 2.23
N PRO A 301 44.37 30.98 1.23
CA PRO A 301 43.46 31.23 0.09
C PRO A 301 44.25 31.38 -1.24
N SER A 302 43.58 31.37 -2.42
CA SER A 302 44.11 31.96 -3.66
C SER A 302 43.00 32.22 -4.71
N ALA A 303 42.61 33.49 -4.83
CA ALA A 303 42.29 34.14 -6.11
C ALA A 303 43.55 34.95 -6.54
N PRO A 304 43.70 35.61 -7.72
CA PRO A 304 42.68 36.00 -8.74
C PRO A 304 43.16 35.90 -10.22
N VAL A 305 42.26 36.04 -11.21
CA VAL A 305 42.46 36.69 -12.55
C VAL A 305 41.04 36.97 -13.11
N GLU A 306 40.49 38.19 -13.08
CA GLU A 306 40.55 39.25 -14.11
C GLU A 306 40.14 38.84 -15.54
N GLU A 307 38.90 39.19 -15.95
CA GLU A 307 38.68 39.70 -17.32
C GLU A 307 37.57 40.76 -17.33
N GLU A 308 38.02 41.99 -17.62
CA GLU A 308 37.33 43.23 -17.95
C GLU A 308 36.72 43.06 -19.37
N ALA A 309 35.50 43.48 -19.71
CA ALA A 309 35.15 44.88 -19.97
C ALA A 309 33.66 45.06 -20.34
N ALA A 310 33.15 46.24 -19.99
CA ALA A 310 31.81 46.82 -20.17
C ALA A 310 31.56 47.29 -21.66
N PRO A 311 30.48 48.04 -22.06
CA PRO A 311 29.53 48.83 -21.26
C PRO A 311 28.04 48.92 -21.71
N THR A 312 27.26 49.50 -20.78
CA THR A 312 25.83 49.91 -20.81
C THR A 312 25.47 50.97 -21.87
N PRO A 313 24.17 51.30 -22.11
CA PRO A 313 23.54 52.39 -21.32
C PRO A 313 22.00 52.33 -21.07
N LYS A 314 21.64 52.76 -19.85
CA LYS A 314 20.57 53.69 -19.39
C LYS A 314 19.15 53.78 -20.00
N ALA A 315 18.22 54.05 -19.04
CA ALA A 315 16.90 54.71 -19.09
C ALA A 315 15.69 53.74 -19.20
N ALA A 316 14.57 53.90 -18.49
CA ALA A 316 13.97 55.08 -17.87
C ALA A 316 13.09 54.73 -16.65
N ARG A 317 12.82 55.79 -15.88
CA ARG A 317 12.03 55.89 -14.65
C ARG A 317 10.50 55.84 -14.87
N ARG A 318 9.81 55.51 -13.77
CA ARG A 318 8.63 56.18 -13.17
C ARG A 318 7.18 55.74 -13.50
N ARG A 319 6.57 55.21 -12.43
CA ARG A 319 5.34 55.68 -11.70
C ARG A 319 3.93 55.41 -12.27
N LYS A 320 3.21 54.59 -11.49
CA LYS A 320 1.90 54.83 -10.82
C LYS A 320 0.85 55.69 -11.55
N LYS A 321 -0.32 55.10 -11.80
CA LYS A 321 -1.59 55.70 -11.36
C LYS A 321 -2.67 54.63 -11.12
N ALA A 322 -3.17 54.61 -9.90
CA ALA A 322 -4.40 53.93 -9.52
C ALA A 322 -5.61 54.73 -10.02
N ALA A 323 -6.66 54.04 -10.46
CA ALA A 323 -8.01 54.59 -10.61
C ALA A 323 -8.99 53.60 -9.98
N LYS A 324 -9.72 54.09 -8.98
CA LYS A 324 -10.89 53.46 -8.35
C LYS A 324 -12.11 53.58 -9.29
N PRO A 325 -13.18 52.78 -9.08
CA PRO A 325 -14.34 52.71 -9.96
C PRO A 325 -15.36 53.80 -9.64
N ALA A 326 -16.23 54.09 -10.61
CA ALA A 326 -17.45 54.87 -10.42
C ALA A 326 -18.65 54.05 -10.89
N GLU A 327 -19.64 53.95 -9.99
CA GLU A 327 -21.03 53.57 -10.23
C GLU A 327 -21.73 54.47 -11.26
N GLY A 328 -22.82 53.94 -11.83
CA GLY A 328 -23.83 54.69 -12.58
C GLY A 328 -24.40 53.82 -13.70
N ALA A 329 -25.46 53.06 -13.44
CA ALA A 329 -26.86 53.46 -13.61
C ALA A 329 -27.28 53.53 -15.10
N GLY A 330 -28.17 52.62 -15.49
CA GLY A 330 -28.86 52.62 -16.78
C GLY A 330 -29.99 51.60 -16.73
N ASP A 331 -31.22 52.12 -16.87
CA ASP A 331 -32.51 51.43 -16.95
C ASP A 331 -32.55 50.20 -17.88
#